data_AF-A0A258BWU8-F1
#
_entry.id   AF-A0A258BWU8-F1
#
_cell.length_a   1.000
_cell.length_b   1.000
_cell.length_c   1.000
_cell.angle_alpha   90.00
_cell.angle_beta   90.00
_cell.angle_gamma   90.00
#
_symmetry.space_group_name_H-M   'P 1'
#
loop_
_entity.id
_entity.type
_entity.pdbx_description
1 polymer ?
#
loop_
_entity_poly.entity_id
_entity_poly.type
_entity_poly.pdbx_seq_one_letter_code
_entity_poly.pdbx_strand_id
1 'polypeptide(L)' 'MLVALFAGDGIGPEIMAEARRVLDALGFDDLTYEEGLVGGAAYKAQGHPLPETTLDIARRADAILFGAVGDYDCDTLERH' A
#
# COMPACT_ATOMS: atom_id res chain seq x y z
N MET A 1 7.12 5.51 -15.47
CA MET A 1 6.07 5.95 -14.53
C MET A 1 6.10 5.03 -13.33
N LEU A 2 6.49 5.55 -12.18
CA LEU A 2 6.53 4.81 -10.92
C LEU A 2 5.16 4.89 -10.23
N VAL A 3 4.56 3.75 -9.93
CA VAL A 3 3.33 3.65 -9.14
C VAL A 3 3.62 3.01 -7.80
N ALA A 4 3.33 3.73 -6.72
CA ALA A 4 3.41 3.18 -5.38
C ALA A 4 2.24 2.22 -5.13
N LEU A 5 2.53 1.01 -4.64
CA LEU A 5 1.53 0.00 -4.32
C LEU A 5 1.43 -0.17 -2.81
N PHE A 6 0.32 0.30 -2.24
CA PHE A 6 0.07 0.23 -0.79
C PHE A 6 -1.15 -0.65 -0.53
N ALA A 7 -0.89 -1.93 -0.24
CA ALA A 7 -1.92 -2.94 -0.12
C ALA A 7 -2.83 -2.75 1.10
N GLY A 8 -2.22 -2.39 2.24
CA GLY A 8 -2.92 -2.19 3.51
C GLY A 8 -3.37 -3.51 4.17
N ASP A 9 -4.58 -3.52 4.71
CA ASP A 9 -5.12 -4.53 5.62
C ASP A 9 -6.37 -5.21 5.07
N GLY A 10 -6.76 -6.33 5.71
CA GLY A 10 -8.00 -7.03 5.42
C GLY A 10 -8.11 -7.41 3.94
N ILE A 11 -9.13 -6.87 3.26
CA ILE A 11 -9.38 -7.12 1.83
C ILE A 11 -8.38 -6.40 0.90
N GLY A 12 -7.60 -5.44 1.42
CA GLY A 12 -6.69 -4.61 0.64
C GLY A 12 -5.68 -5.40 -0.19
N PRO A 13 -4.90 -6.31 0.40
CA PRO A 13 -4.00 -7.19 -0.35
C PRO A 13 -4.69 -8.04 -1.42
N GLU A 14 -5.90 -8.54 -1.16
CA GLU A 14 -6.64 -9.39 -2.10
C GLU A 14 -7.03 -8.62 -3.36
N ILE A 15 -7.63 -7.44 -3.20
CA ILE A 15 -8.06 -6.61 -4.35
C ILE A 15 -6.86 -6.01 -5.10
N MET A 16 -5.76 -5.75 -4.40
CA MET A 16 -4.54 -5.19 -4.99
C MET A 16 -3.80 -6.19 -5.87
N ALA A 17 -3.83 -7.48 -5.51
CA ALA A 17 -3.33 -8.53 -6.38
C ALA A 17 -4.07 -8.56 -7.73
N GLU A 18 -5.40 -8.40 -7.71
CA GLU A 18 -6.20 -8.37 -8.95
C GLU A 18 -6.00 -7.08 -9.75
N ALA A 19 -5.89 -5.93 -9.08
CA ALA A 19 -5.55 -4.67 -9.75
C ALA A 19 -4.18 -4.77 -10.45
N ARG A 20 -3.20 -5.39 -9.79
CA ARG A 20 -1.88 -5.63 -10.37
C ARG A 20 -1.95 -6.54 -11.59
N ARG A 21 -2.72 -7.63 -11.53
CA ARG A 21 -2.94 -8.54 -12.67
C ARG A 21 -3.53 -7.82 -13.89
N VAL A 22 -4.45 -6.88 -13.69
CA VAL A 22 -5.01 -6.07 -14.78
C VAL A 22 -3.95 -5.14 -15.37
N LEU A 23 -3.18 -4.44 -14.54
CA LEU A 23 -2.13 -3.54 -15.02
C LEU A 23 -1.02 -4.29 -15.78
N ASP A 24 -0.62 -5.47 -15.32
CA ASP A 24 0.35 -6.31 -16.01
C ASP A 24 -0.20 -6.81 -17.37
N ALA A 25 -1.49 -7.12 -17.45
CA ALA A 25 -2.14 -7.53 -18.70
C ALA A 25 -2.24 -6.42 -19.75
N LEU A 26 -2.21 -5.15 -19.32
CA LEU A 26 -2.20 -4.00 -20.24
C LEU A 26 -0.83 -3.78 -20.91
N GLY A 27 0.25 -4.35 -20.35
CA GLY A 27 1.56 -4.37 -21.00
C GLY A 27 2.23 -2.99 -21.13
N PHE A 28 2.12 -2.15 -20.09
CA PHE A 28 2.81 -0.85 -20.09
C PHE A 28 4.31 -1.02 -19.83
N ASP A 29 5.13 -0.83 -20.86
CA ASP A 29 6.59 -1.03 -20.79
C ASP A 29 7.30 -0.10 -19.79
N ASP A 30 6.79 1.12 -19.61
CA ASP A 30 7.38 2.14 -18.72
C ASP A 30 6.80 2.12 -17.30
N LEU A 31 5.89 1.19 -16.98
CA LEU A 31 5.22 1.13 -15.68
C LEU A 31 6.05 0.32 -14.69
N THR A 32 6.57 0.99 -13.67
CA THR A 32 7.30 0.36 -12.56
C THR A 32 6.55 0.54 -11.26
N TYR A 33 6.84 -0.32 -10.30
CA TYR A 33 6.10 -0.39 -9.06
C TYR A 33 7.03 -0.49 -7.87
N GLU A 34 6.65 0.17 -6.79
CA GLU A 34 7.34 0.06 -5.52
C GLU A 34 6.32 -0.13 -4.41
N GLU A 35 6.54 -1.12 -3.56
CA GLU A 35 5.61 -1.51 -2.51
C GLU A 35 6.00 -0.87 -1.17
N GLY A 36 4.99 -0.50 -0.38
CA GLY A 36 5.16 0.03 0.96
C GLY A 36 4.10 -0.51 1.92
N LEU A 37 4.47 -0.67 3.20
CA LEU A 37 3.54 -1.04 4.24
C LEU A 37 2.69 0.18 4.65
N VAL A 38 1.39 -0.01 4.84
CA VAL A 38 0.49 1.01 5.37
C VAL A 38 -0.57 0.37 6.27
N GLY A 39 -1.20 1.15 7.13
CA GLY A 39 -2.29 0.71 7.99
C GLY A 39 -1.83 -0.16 9.17
N GLY A 40 -2.68 -1.10 9.57
CA GLY A 40 -2.41 -2.07 10.62
C GLY A 40 -1.17 -2.92 10.36
N ALA A 41 -0.93 -3.32 9.10
CA ALA A 41 0.25 -4.06 8.68
C ALA A 41 1.54 -3.28 8.97
N ALA A 42 1.55 -1.98 8.66
CA ALA A 42 2.67 -1.12 9.01
C ALA A 42 2.82 -0.90 10.52
N TYR A 43 1.71 -0.68 11.23
CA TYR A 43 1.74 -0.51 12.67
C TYR A 43 2.31 -1.74 13.38
N LYS A 44 1.86 -2.94 13.00
CA LYS A 44 2.35 -4.22 13.57
C LYS A 44 3.83 -4.45 13.28
N ALA A 45 4.33 -3.98 12.15
CA ALA A 45 5.73 -4.17 11.74
C ALA A 45 6.69 -3.09 12.27
N GLN A 46 6.24 -1.83 12.37
CA GLN A 46 7.11 -0.66 12.55
C GLN A 46 6.58 0.35 13.59
N GLY A 47 5.45 0.07 14.25
CA GLY A 47 4.89 0.90 15.31
C GLY A 47 4.17 2.17 14.81
N HIS A 48 4.03 2.36 13.50
CA HIS A 48 3.33 3.52 12.94
C HIS A 48 2.53 3.10 11.68
N PRO A 49 1.29 3.58 11.48
CA PRO A 49 0.45 3.16 10.36
C PRO A 49 0.93 3.71 9.00
N LEU A 50 1.79 4.73 9.01
CA LEU A 50 2.43 5.28 7.82
C LEU A 50 3.93 5.49 8.09
N PRO A 51 4.78 4.47 7.86
CA PRO A 51 6.21 4.60 8.06
C PRO A 51 6.82 5.65 7.12
N GLU A 52 7.89 6.31 7.54
CA GLU A 52 8.55 7.33 6.71
C GLU A 52 9.03 6.74 5.37
N THR A 53 9.46 5.47 5.36
CA THR A 53 9.84 4.76 4.13
C THR A 53 8.68 4.66 3.12
N THR A 54 7.46 4.35 3.58
CA THR A 54 6.25 4.34 2.74
C THR A 54 5.89 5.75 2.27
N LEU A 55 6.01 6.75 3.16
CA LEU A 55 5.76 8.15 2.79
C LEU A 55 6.76 8.65 1.75
N ASP A 56 8.02 8.26 1.83
CA ASP A 56 9.05 8.58 0.85
C ASP A 56 8.77 7.94 -0.51
N ILE A 57 8.23 6.71 -0.54
CA ILE A 57 7.75 6.08 -1.79
C ILE A 57 6.63 6.92 -2.38
N ALA A 58 5.63 7.27 -1.56
CA ALA A 58 4.48 8.06 -1.96
C ALA A 58 4.87 9.41 -2.56
N ARG A 59 5.88 10.08 -1.98
CA ARG A 59 6.38 11.39 -2.42
C ARG A 59 7.10 11.34 -3.77
N ARG A 60 7.80 10.25 -4.09
CA ARG A 60 8.58 10.12 -5.35
C ARG A 60 7.83 9.45 -6.48
N ALA A 61 6.75 8.73 -6.19
CA ALA A 61 5.95 8.05 -7.19
C ALA A 61 5.10 9.04 -8.00
N ASP A 62 4.84 8.70 -9.26
CA ASP A 62 3.97 9.47 -10.15
C ASP A 62 2.49 9.29 -9.79
N ALA A 63 2.14 8.13 -9.22
CA ALA A 63 0.81 7.82 -8.71
C ALA A 63 0.86 6.82 -7.55
N ILE A 64 -0.24 6.72 -6.80
CA ILE A 64 -0.41 5.76 -5.70
C ILE A 64 -1.64 4.90 -6.01
N LEU A 65 -1.45 3.59 -6.03
CA LEU A 65 -2.54 2.63 -5.98
C LEU A 65 -2.66 2.11 -4.54
N PHE A 66 -3.78 2.43 -3.91
CA PHE A 66 -4.04 2.17 -2.50
C PHE A 66 -5.19 1.19 -2.36
N GLY A 67 -5.00 0.13 -1.56
CA GLY A 67 -6.03 -0.88 -1.27
C GLY A 67 -7.02 -0.39 -0.23
N ALA A 68 -7.02 -1.04 0.94
CA ALA A 68 -7.84 -0.67 2.09
C ALA A 68 -7.02 -0.81 3.36
N VAL A 69 -7.33 -0.05 4.40
CA VAL A 69 -6.69 -0.15 5.72
C VAL A 69 -7.73 -0.26 6.82
N GLY A 70 -7.32 -0.85 7.93
CA GLY A 70 -8.18 -1.11 9.08
C GLY A 70 -8.75 -2.53 9.07
N ASP A 71 -8.85 -3.06 10.28
CA ASP A 71 -9.52 -4.30 10.67
C ASP A 71 -9.98 -4.11 12.12
N TYR A 72 -10.86 -4.96 12.64
CA TYR A 72 -11.33 -4.87 14.02
C TYR A 72 -10.17 -4.96 15.02
N ASP A 73 -9.11 -5.70 14.70
CA ASP A 73 -7.92 -5.78 15.56
C ASP A 73 -7.13 -4.47 15.65
N CYS A 74 -7.39 -3.53 14.73
CA CYS A 74 -6.75 -2.21 14.68
C CYS A 74 -7.53 -1.13 15.45
N ASP A 75 -8.80 -1.37 15.80
CA ASP A 75 -9.68 -0.34 16.41
C ASP A 75 -9.23 0.09 17.82
N THR A 76 -8.44 -0.75 18.49
CA THR A 76 -7.93 -0.50 19.85
C THR A 76 -6.49 0.03 19.87
N LEU A 77 -5.89 0.23 18.70
CA LEU A 77 -4.53 0.77 18.60
C LEU A 77 -4.47 2.22 19.09
N GLU A 78 -3.32 2.59 19.64
CA GLU A 78 -3.08 3.95 20.12
C GLU A 78 -3.17 4.95 18.95
N ARG A 79 -3.89 6.05 19.18
CA ARG A 79 -4.02 7.13 18.20
C ARG A 79 -2.99 8.21 18.53
N HIS A 80 -2.06 8.44 17.62
CA HIS A 80 -1.05 9.50 17.70
C HIS A 80 -1.49 10.77 16.98
#